data_AF-A0A2V7HAK8-F1
#
_entry.id   AF-A0A2V7HAK8-F1
#
_cell.length_a   1.000
_cell.length_b   1.000
_cell.length_c   1.000
_cell.angle_alpha   90.00
_cell.angle_beta   90.00
_cell.angle_gamma   90.00
#
_symmetry.space_group_name_H-M   'P 1'
#
loop_
_entity.id
_entity.type
_entity.pdbx_description
1 polymer ?
#
loop_
_entity_poly.entity_id
_entity_poly.type
_entity_poly.pdbx_seq_one_letter_code
_entity_poly.pdbx_strand_id
1 'polypeptide(L)'
;PDLREEFLGERYNYASAMARVMDTVPAERVYQVGIRTGAREEYARHRPRFYPAFAIHPLEAVRAILPELRGHPLYVTIDVDVLDPAEAPGTGSPEPGGLRVPELIDVVRLLGDCRVIGGDLVEVAHAWDPTGRTGIAASWVIREALLTWWGTVR
;
A
#
# COMPACT_ATOMS: atom_id res chain seq x y z
N PRO A 1 -5.93 0.38 -7.26
CA PRO A 1 -6.73 -0.59 -6.46
C PRO A 1 -6.45 -2.03 -6.87
N ASP A 2 -6.13 -2.24 -8.14
CA ASP A 2 -5.62 -3.50 -8.67
C ASP A 2 -6.61 -4.65 -8.58
N LEU A 3 -7.89 -4.29 -8.69
CA LEU A 3 -9.02 -5.22 -8.59
C LEU A 3 -9.56 -5.60 -9.97
N ARG A 4 -8.87 -5.27 -11.06
CA ARG A 4 -9.29 -5.69 -12.40
C ARG A 4 -9.17 -7.20 -12.52
N GLU A 5 -10.14 -7.83 -13.15
CA GLU A 5 -10.04 -9.27 -13.46
C GLU A 5 -8.92 -9.56 -14.45
N GLU A 6 -8.70 -8.66 -15.40
CA GLU A 6 -7.70 -8.76 -16.44
C GLU A 6 -7.27 -7.34 -16.83
N PHE A 7 -6.01 -7.17 -17.23
CA PHE A 7 -5.52 -5.93 -17.82
C PHE A 7 -4.67 -6.25 -19.05
N LEU A 8 -4.98 -5.57 -20.17
CA LEU A 8 -4.30 -5.74 -21.47
C LEU A 8 -4.26 -7.19 -21.99
N GLY A 9 -5.31 -7.99 -21.78
CA GLY A 9 -5.32 -9.39 -22.21
C GLY A 9 -4.81 -10.38 -21.15
N GLU A 10 -4.24 -9.88 -20.05
CA GLU A 10 -3.51 -10.71 -19.08
C GLU A 10 -4.15 -10.70 -17.69
N ARG A 11 -4.45 -11.90 -17.18
CA ARG A 11 -5.06 -12.10 -15.86
C ARG A 11 -4.07 -11.86 -14.71
N TYR A 12 -2.80 -12.19 -14.92
CA TYR A 12 -1.72 -12.02 -13.95
C TYR A 12 -0.94 -10.76 -14.32
N ASN A 13 -1.46 -9.62 -13.88
CA ASN A 13 -0.97 -8.30 -14.19
C ASN A 13 -0.91 -7.43 -12.93
N TYR A 14 -0.06 -6.40 -12.92
CA TYR A 14 0.06 -5.46 -11.80
C TYR A 14 -1.29 -4.82 -11.43
N ALA A 15 -2.09 -4.42 -12.42
CA ALA A 15 -3.42 -3.83 -12.21
C ALA A 15 -4.51 -4.86 -11.81
N SER A 16 -4.13 -6.11 -11.60
CA SER A 16 -5.02 -7.21 -11.21
C SER A 16 -4.53 -7.97 -9.97
N ALA A 17 -3.42 -7.55 -9.36
CA ALA A 17 -2.76 -8.28 -8.29
C ALA A 17 -3.68 -8.51 -7.08
N MET A 18 -4.42 -7.48 -6.67
CA MET A 18 -5.31 -7.57 -5.52
C MET A 18 -6.57 -8.40 -5.80
N ALA A 19 -7.05 -8.44 -7.06
CA ALA A 19 -8.06 -9.42 -7.47
C ALA A 19 -7.55 -10.86 -7.31
N ARG A 20 -6.28 -11.14 -7.64
CA ARG A 20 -5.66 -12.47 -7.44
C ARG A 20 -5.45 -12.81 -5.97
N VAL A 21 -5.08 -11.83 -5.14
CA VAL A 21 -5.04 -12.02 -3.69
C VAL A 21 -6.43 -12.45 -3.17
N MET A 22 -7.49 -11.77 -3.63
CA MET A 22 -8.86 -12.09 -3.22
C MET A 22 -9.40 -13.42 -3.77
N ASP A 23 -8.75 -14.05 -4.76
CA ASP A 23 -9.06 -15.43 -5.15
C ASP A 23 -8.69 -16.44 -4.03
N THR A 24 -7.85 -16.04 -3.07
CA THR A 24 -7.33 -16.92 -1.99
C THR A 24 -7.57 -16.39 -0.58
N VAL A 25 -7.68 -15.07 -0.42
CA VAL A 25 -7.93 -14.38 0.86
C VAL A 25 -9.32 -13.76 0.80
N PRO A 26 -10.24 -14.07 1.75
CA PRO A 26 -11.56 -13.46 1.77
C PRO A 26 -11.47 -11.92 1.75
N ALA A 27 -12.35 -11.26 0.98
CA ALA A 27 -12.29 -9.80 0.78
C ALA A 27 -12.41 -9.02 2.10
N GLU A 28 -13.10 -9.56 3.11
CA GLU A 28 -13.24 -8.98 4.45
C GLU A 28 -11.92 -8.96 5.23
N ARG A 29 -10.92 -9.72 4.76
CA ARG A 29 -9.55 -9.77 5.30
C ARG A 29 -8.55 -9.01 4.44
N VAL A 30 -8.98 -8.36 3.37
CA VAL A 30 -8.16 -7.49 2.54
C VAL A 30 -8.50 -6.04 2.86
N TYR A 31 -7.49 -5.27 3.25
CA TYR A 31 -7.62 -3.87 3.63
C TYR A 31 -6.86 -3.01 2.62
N GLN A 32 -7.52 -2.03 2.01
CA GLN A 32 -6.91 -1.10 1.08
C GLN A 32 -7.03 0.31 1.62
N VAL A 33 -5.90 0.98 1.80
CA VAL A 33 -5.81 2.32 2.38
C VAL A 33 -5.03 3.23 1.44
N GLY A 34 -5.46 4.48 1.27
CA GLY A 34 -4.72 5.45 0.45
C GLY A 34 -5.02 5.42 -1.04
N ILE A 35 -5.95 4.57 -1.46
CA ILE A 35 -6.43 4.53 -2.84
C ILE A 35 -7.14 5.84 -3.18
N ARG A 36 -6.79 6.41 -4.33
CA ARG A 36 -7.31 7.70 -4.81
C ARG A 36 -7.75 7.70 -6.27
N THR A 37 -7.52 6.61 -6.99
CA THR A 37 -8.08 6.35 -8.32
C THR A 37 -8.69 4.96 -8.41
N GLY A 38 -9.32 4.65 -9.55
CA GLY A 38 -9.87 3.34 -9.85
C GLY A 38 -11.13 3.43 -10.70
N ALA A 39 -11.32 2.45 -11.58
CA ALA A 39 -12.56 2.34 -12.36
C ALA A 39 -13.71 1.82 -11.49
N ARG A 40 -14.95 2.15 -11.84
CA ARG A 40 -16.14 1.70 -11.07
C ARG A 40 -16.22 0.17 -11.01
N GLU A 41 -15.87 -0.46 -12.13
CA GLU A 41 -15.92 -1.89 -12.39
C GLU A 41 -14.98 -2.67 -11.46
N GLU A 42 -13.86 -2.07 -11.07
CA GLU A 42 -12.88 -2.65 -10.12
C GLU A 42 -13.51 -2.93 -8.75
N TYR A 43 -14.58 -2.22 -8.40
CA TYR A 43 -15.27 -2.39 -7.12
C TYR A 43 -16.61 -3.13 -7.23
N ALA A 44 -17.00 -3.61 -8.42
CA ALA A 44 -18.34 -4.14 -8.65
C ALA A 44 -18.51 -5.58 -8.15
N ARG A 45 -17.43 -6.37 -8.10
CA ARG A 45 -17.51 -7.83 -7.88
C ARG A 45 -17.31 -8.23 -6.42
N HIS A 46 -16.14 -7.94 -5.88
CA HIS A 46 -15.78 -8.19 -4.48
C HIS A 46 -15.08 -6.97 -3.95
N ARG A 47 -15.56 -6.45 -2.82
CA ARG A 47 -15.03 -5.23 -2.24
C ARG A 47 -14.15 -5.57 -1.05
N PRO A 48 -12.83 -5.26 -1.11
CA PRO A 48 -12.03 -5.28 0.10
C PRO A 48 -12.56 -4.23 1.08
N ARG A 49 -12.09 -4.27 2.31
CA ARG A 49 -12.28 -3.17 3.24
C ARG A 49 -11.51 -1.95 2.75
N PHE A 50 -12.25 -1.00 2.21
CA PHE A 50 -11.73 0.08 1.39
C PHE A 50 -11.78 1.42 2.14
N TYR A 51 -10.62 2.05 2.27
CA TYR A 51 -10.43 3.34 2.97
C TYR A 51 -9.77 4.34 2.00
N PRO A 52 -10.56 4.99 1.14
CA PRO A 52 -10.02 5.89 0.13
C PRO A 52 -9.50 7.18 0.76
N ALA A 53 -8.42 7.72 0.20
CA ALA A 53 -7.75 8.92 0.72
C ALA A 53 -8.66 10.17 0.74
N PHE A 54 -9.65 10.25 -0.16
CA PHE A 54 -10.60 11.36 -0.19
C PHE A 54 -11.67 11.30 0.92
N ALA A 55 -11.87 10.13 1.54
CA ALA A 55 -12.85 9.97 2.62
C ALA A 55 -12.20 10.06 3.99
N ILE A 56 -10.98 9.54 4.12
CA ILE A 56 -10.23 9.53 5.37
C ILE A 56 -8.73 9.58 5.06
N HIS A 57 -7.99 10.40 5.80
CA HIS A 57 -6.55 10.45 5.66
C HIS A 57 -5.94 9.07 5.95
N PRO A 58 -5.01 8.54 5.13
CA PRO A 58 -4.48 7.17 5.27
C PRO A 58 -3.96 6.82 6.67
N LEU A 59 -3.25 7.76 7.30
CA LEU A 59 -2.75 7.58 8.67
C LEU A 59 -3.89 7.35 9.67
N GLU A 60 -4.96 8.13 9.56
CA GLU A 60 -6.11 8.04 10.46
C GLU A 60 -6.95 6.78 10.16
N ALA A 61 -7.03 6.37 8.89
CA ALA A 61 -7.66 5.11 8.52
C ALA A 61 -6.95 3.93 9.19
N VAL A 62 -5.61 3.88 9.11
CA VAL A 62 -4.80 2.83 9.76
C VAL A 62 -4.98 2.85 11.27
N ARG A 63 -4.96 4.03 11.92
CA ARG A 63 -5.24 4.16 13.36
C ARG A 63 -6.62 3.59 13.73
N ALA A 64 -7.65 3.89 12.94
CA ALA A 64 -9.01 3.44 13.21
C ALA A 64 -9.18 1.92 13.12
N ILE A 65 -8.49 1.27 12.17
CA ILE A 65 -8.58 -0.20 11.98
C ILE A 65 -7.57 -0.99 12.83
N LEU A 66 -6.60 -0.30 13.45
CA LEU A 66 -5.52 -0.94 14.21
C LEU A 66 -6.00 -1.96 15.27
N PRO A 67 -7.08 -1.70 16.05
CA PRO A 67 -7.58 -2.70 17.01
C PRO A 67 -7.97 -4.03 16.37
N GLU A 68 -8.52 -4.00 15.16
CA GLU A 68 -8.90 -5.20 14.42
C GLU A 68 -7.67 -5.89 13.81
N LEU A 69 -6.76 -5.12 13.22
CA LEU A 69 -5.53 -5.66 12.62
C LEU A 69 -4.67 -6.45 13.61
N ARG A 70 -4.61 -6.01 14.89
CA ARG A 70 -3.89 -6.71 15.96
C ARG A 70 -4.37 -8.15 16.21
N GLY A 71 -5.60 -8.48 15.81
CA GLY A 71 -6.17 -9.82 15.96
C GLY A 71 -5.67 -10.85 14.93
N HIS A 72 -4.85 -10.44 13.95
CA HIS A 72 -4.51 -11.26 12.78
C HIS A 72 -3.02 -11.17 12.41
N PRO A 73 -2.45 -12.24 11.81
CA PRO A 73 -1.16 -12.12 11.13
C PRO A 73 -1.34 -11.27 9.86
N LEU A 74 -0.46 -10.28 9.66
CA LEU A 74 -0.54 -9.33 8.56
C LEU A 74 0.55 -9.61 7.51
N TYR A 75 0.14 -9.61 6.24
CA TYR A 75 1.05 -9.35 5.12
C TYR A 75 0.83 -7.91 4.67
N VAL A 76 1.90 -7.12 4.60
CA VAL A 76 1.81 -5.68 4.27
C VAL A 76 2.50 -5.44 2.93
N THR A 77 1.71 -5.15 1.90
CA THR A 77 2.23 -4.69 0.60
C THR A 77 2.13 -3.17 0.52
N ILE A 78 3.20 -2.52 0.09
CA ILE A 78 3.28 -1.06 -0.05
C ILE A 78 3.61 -0.72 -1.49
N ASP A 79 2.65 -0.18 -2.22
CA ASP A 79 2.94 0.51 -3.48
C ASP A 79 3.59 1.86 -3.19
N VAL A 80 4.76 2.14 -3.78
CA VAL A 80 5.44 3.43 -3.61
C VAL A 80 4.59 4.59 -4.15
N ASP A 81 3.68 4.31 -5.09
CA ASP A 81 2.76 5.29 -5.63
C ASP A 81 1.68 5.72 -4.63
N VAL A 82 1.62 5.17 -3.40
CA VAL A 82 0.81 5.76 -2.31
C VAL A 82 1.33 7.15 -1.90
N LEU A 83 2.60 7.42 -2.15
CA LEU A 83 3.23 8.71 -1.92
C LEU A 83 2.83 9.71 -3.00
N ASP A 84 2.81 10.99 -2.64
CA ASP A 84 2.61 12.04 -3.62
C ASP A 84 3.77 12.05 -4.65
N PRO A 85 3.52 12.34 -5.94
CA PRO A 85 4.58 12.45 -6.95
C PRO A 85 5.63 13.51 -6.62
N ALA A 86 5.28 14.51 -5.80
CA ALA A 86 6.25 15.46 -5.25
C ALA A 86 7.27 14.82 -4.30
N GLU A 87 7.05 13.58 -3.86
CA GLU A 87 7.90 12.79 -2.97
C GLU A 87 8.52 11.58 -3.69
N ALA A 88 7.71 10.89 -4.50
CA ALA A 88 8.06 9.66 -5.21
C ALA A 88 7.64 9.73 -6.70
N PRO A 89 8.33 10.52 -7.54
CA PRO A 89 8.01 10.62 -8.97
C PRO A 89 8.37 9.35 -9.77
N GLY A 90 9.23 8.49 -9.22
CA GLY A 90 9.78 7.31 -9.88
C GLY A 90 8.87 6.08 -9.77
N THR A 91 7.68 6.14 -10.35
CA THR A 91 6.71 5.04 -10.42
C THR A 91 6.00 5.04 -11.78
N GLY A 92 5.39 3.91 -12.17
CA GLY A 92 4.67 3.77 -13.44
C GLY A 92 3.37 4.60 -13.52
N SER A 93 2.74 4.89 -12.38
CA SER A 93 1.43 5.55 -12.32
C SER A 93 1.38 6.64 -11.23
N PRO A 94 2.09 7.77 -11.39
CA PRO A 94 2.11 8.83 -10.37
C PRO A 94 0.73 9.49 -10.22
N GLU A 95 0.21 9.53 -8.99
CA GLU A 95 -1.12 10.09 -8.67
C GLU A 95 -1.06 11.25 -7.66
N PRO A 96 -1.50 12.47 -8.00
CA PRO A 96 -1.47 13.61 -7.07
C PRO A 96 -2.32 13.40 -5.81
N GLY A 97 -1.97 14.11 -4.73
CA GLY A 97 -2.71 14.07 -3.46
C GLY A 97 -2.39 12.85 -2.61
N GLY A 98 -1.16 12.33 -2.74
CA GLY A 98 -0.68 11.19 -1.97
C GLY A 98 -0.09 11.58 -0.60
N LEU A 99 0.44 10.58 0.09
CA LEU A 99 1.13 10.79 1.38
C LEU A 99 2.48 11.47 1.19
N ARG A 100 2.93 12.20 2.21
CA ARG A 100 4.36 12.52 2.37
C ARG A 100 5.12 11.35 2.97
N VAL A 101 6.43 11.30 2.74
CA VAL A 101 7.31 10.24 3.27
C VAL A 101 7.18 10.07 4.80
N PRO A 102 7.19 11.14 5.63
CA PRO A 102 7.01 10.99 7.07
C PRO A 102 5.68 10.36 7.48
N GLU A 103 4.61 10.62 6.73
CA GLU A 103 3.28 10.09 7.03
C GLU A 103 3.20 8.59 6.73
N LEU A 104 3.84 8.14 5.64
CA LEU A 104 3.98 6.71 5.36
C LEU A 104 4.85 6.00 6.41
N ILE A 105 5.92 6.66 6.89
CA ILE A 105 6.73 6.14 8.01
C ILE A 105 5.88 5.99 9.27
N ASP A 106 5.04 6.97 9.59
CA ASP A 106 4.13 6.89 10.74
C ASP A 106 3.12 5.76 10.60
N VAL A 107 2.59 5.51 9.38
CA VAL A 107 1.75 4.34 9.08
C VAL A 107 2.52 3.04 9.37
N VAL A 108 3.74 2.90 8.86
CA VAL A 108 4.58 1.72 9.09
C VAL A 108 4.83 1.48 10.57
N ARG A 109 5.13 2.55 11.33
CA ARG A 109 5.38 2.49 12.77
C ARG A 109 4.14 2.08 13.57
N LEU A 110 2.95 2.54 13.18
CA LEU A 110 1.70 2.12 13.81
C LEU A 110 1.47 0.61 13.73
N LEU A 111 1.90 -0.02 12.64
CA LEU A 111 1.80 -1.47 12.45
C LEU A 111 2.78 -2.26 13.32
N GLY A 112 3.70 -1.61 14.05
CA GLY A 112 4.61 -2.25 15.01
C GLY A 112 3.91 -2.96 16.18
N ASP A 113 2.67 -2.58 16.48
CA ASP A 113 1.84 -3.25 17.47
C ASP A 113 1.15 -4.51 16.92
N CYS A 114 1.26 -4.78 15.61
CA CYS A 114 0.63 -5.90 14.94
C CYS A 114 1.62 -7.05 14.71
N ARG A 115 1.08 -8.25 14.47
CA ARG A 115 1.89 -9.41 14.06
C ARG A 115 2.12 -9.37 12.54
N VAL A 116 3.09 -8.60 12.08
CA VAL A 116 3.47 -8.58 10.66
C VAL A 116 4.34 -9.80 10.34
N ILE A 117 3.86 -10.66 9.45
CA ILE A 117 4.51 -11.93 9.07
C ILE A 117 5.26 -11.85 7.73
N GLY A 118 5.08 -10.76 6.98
CA GLY A 118 5.76 -10.52 5.72
C GLY A 118 5.31 -9.18 5.11
N GLY A 119 6.06 -8.73 4.11
CA GLY A 119 5.68 -7.56 3.34
C GLY A 119 6.61 -7.29 2.17
N ASP A 120 6.18 -6.39 1.30
CA ASP A 120 6.91 -5.93 0.14
C ASP A 120 6.76 -4.40 -0.02
N LEU A 121 7.67 -3.81 -0.80
CA LEU A 121 7.54 -2.46 -1.32
C LEU A 121 7.78 -2.53 -2.83
N VAL A 122 6.81 -2.10 -3.62
CA VAL A 122 6.74 -2.32 -5.06
C VAL A 122 6.68 -1.01 -5.86
N GLU A 123 6.67 -1.12 -7.19
CA GLU A 123 6.52 -0.03 -8.16
C GLU A 123 7.59 1.07 -8.15
N VAL A 124 8.74 0.83 -7.50
CA VAL A 124 9.89 1.73 -7.63
C VAL A 124 10.50 1.58 -9.03
N ALA A 125 10.40 2.65 -9.81
CA ALA A 125 10.88 2.72 -11.19
C ALA A 125 11.92 3.84 -11.34
N HIS A 126 13.19 3.49 -11.12
CA HIS A 126 14.33 4.42 -11.19
C HIS A 126 14.43 5.17 -12.53
N ALA A 127 13.99 4.56 -13.64
CA ALA A 127 14.01 5.19 -14.95
C ALA A 127 13.19 6.50 -15.03
N TRP A 128 12.19 6.65 -14.17
CA TRP A 128 11.30 7.82 -14.13
C TRP A 128 11.74 8.88 -13.11
N ASP A 129 12.80 8.63 -12.35
CA ASP A 129 13.31 9.56 -11.35
C ASP A 129 14.83 9.74 -11.44
N PRO A 130 15.31 10.68 -12.27
CA PRO A 130 16.73 10.98 -12.40
C PRO A 130 17.39 11.48 -11.10
N THR A 131 16.61 11.94 -10.12
CA THR A 131 17.14 12.43 -8.84
C THR A 131 17.39 11.31 -7.83
N GLY A 132 16.82 10.12 -8.08
CA GLY A 132 16.91 8.97 -7.19
C GLY A 132 16.11 9.10 -5.89
N ARG A 133 15.32 10.17 -5.71
CA ARG A 133 14.59 10.45 -4.47
C ARG A 133 13.58 9.36 -4.10
N THR A 134 12.95 8.73 -5.08
CA THR A 134 11.96 7.66 -4.90
C THR A 134 12.61 6.43 -4.30
N GLY A 135 13.78 6.05 -4.81
CA GLY A 135 14.58 4.95 -4.26
C GLY A 135 15.07 5.22 -2.84
N ILE A 136 15.45 6.47 -2.53
CA ILE A 136 15.82 6.89 -1.18
C ILE A 136 14.62 6.82 -0.23
N ALA A 137 13.45 7.33 -0.64
CA ALA A 137 12.22 7.26 0.13
C ALA A 137 11.81 5.81 0.41
N ALA A 138 11.79 4.96 -0.62
CA ALA A 138 11.51 3.54 -0.50
C ALA A 138 12.48 2.84 0.48
N SER A 139 13.78 3.14 0.38
CA SER A 139 14.80 2.59 1.29
C SER A 139 14.55 2.99 2.75
N TRP A 140 14.11 4.23 2.99
CA TRP A 140 13.73 4.68 4.33
C TRP A 140 12.50 3.93 4.86
N VAL A 141 11.46 3.77 4.04
CA VAL A 141 10.25 3.01 4.41
C VAL A 141 10.60 1.57 4.77
N ILE A 142 11.41 0.88 3.93
CA ILE A 142 11.86 -0.50 4.20
C ILE A 142 12.68 -0.57 5.49
N ARG A 143 13.61 0.36 5.71
CA ARG A 143 14.39 0.40 6.96
C ARG A 143 13.48 0.51 8.18
N GLU A 144 12.52 1.43 8.16
CA GLU A 144 11.58 1.61 9.27
C GLU A 144 10.69 0.38 9.47
N ALA A 145 10.24 -0.27 8.40
CA ALA A 145 9.49 -1.51 8.47
C ALA A 145 10.30 -2.63 9.15
N LEU A 146 11.55 -2.85 8.71
CA LEU A 146 12.44 -3.85 9.30
C LEU A 146 12.67 -3.61 10.80
N LEU A 147 12.99 -2.37 11.17
CA LEU A 147 13.24 -2.00 12.57
C LEU A 147 11.99 -2.10 13.43
N THR A 148 10.84 -1.66 12.92
CA THR A 148 9.59 -1.61 13.68
C THR A 148 8.98 -3.00 13.86
N TRP A 149 8.91 -3.79 12.78
CA TRP A 149 8.13 -5.04 12.79
C TRP A 149 8.92 -6.24 13.31
N TRP A 150 10.23 -6.26 13.06
CA TRP A 150 11.09 -7.41 13.37
C TRP A 150 12.37 -7.03 14.13
N GLY A 151 12.61 -5.73 14.35
CA GLY A 151 13.75 -5.26 15.12
C GLY A 151 13.60 -5.50 16.62
N THR A 152 14.73 -5.68 17.29
CA THR A 152 14.80 -5.90 18.75
C THR A 152 15.07 -4.61 19.55
N VAL A 153 15.28 -3.49 18.87
CA VAL A 153 15.51 -2.17 19.50
C VAL A 153 14.17 -1.43 19.51
N ARG A 154 13.53 -1.39 20.68
CA ARG A 154 12.33 -0.59 20.94
C ARG A 154 12.69 0.62 21.78
#